data_AF-A0A7W8QAV4-F1
#
_entry.id   AF-A0A7W8QAV4-F1
#
_cell.length_a   1.000
_cell.length_b   1.000
_cell.length_c   1.000
_cell.angle_alpha   90.00
_cell.angle_beta   90.00
_cell.angle_gamma   90.00
#
_symmetry.space_group_name_H-M   'P 1'
#
loop_
_entity.id
_entity.type
_entity.pdbx_description
1 polymer ?
#
loop_
_entity_poly.entity_id
_entity_poly.type
_entity_poly.pdbx_seq_one_letter_code
_entity_poly.pdbx_strand_id
1 'polypeptide(L)'
;MPGKGPIPAGKYWIVDRRTGGIRSQAQAWLADEWNAFRGKPTYHVEWFALYREDGSIDDFTWVNGVKRGHFRLHPAGGDGVSLGCITLPSRTDFLRIRNSLLHTMTIPAGNSGLRAYGTIEVITHGNTCP
;
A
#
# COMPACT_ATOMS: atom_id res chain seq x y z
N MET A 1 -1.78 -7.22 10.29
CA MET A 1 -0.94 -6.34 11.13
C MET A 1 0.28 -5.92 10.32
N PRO A 2 0.67 -4.64 10.32
CA PRO A 2 1.94 -4.19 9.73
C PRO A 2 3.15 -4.82 10.44
N GLY A 3 4.29 -4.88 9.76
CA GLY A 3 5.58 -5.21 10.40
C GLY A 3 5.86 -6.69 10.67
N LYS A 4 5.06 -7.62 10.14
CA LYS A 4 5.31 -9.08 10.24
C LYS A 4 6.19 -9.62 9.10
N GLY A 5 7.19 -8.83 8.66
CA GLY A 5 8.11 -9.16 7.55
C GLY A 5 7.94 -8.31 6.28
N PRO A 6 8.69 -8.59 5.21
CA PRO A 6 8.58 -7.92 3.90
C PRO A 6 7.29 -8.32 3.16
N ILE A 7 6.73 -7.46 2.30
CA ILE A 7 5.57 -7.81 1.47
C ILE A 7 5.78 -9.20 0.83
N PRO A 8 4.82 -10.14 0.96
CA PRO A 8 4.95 -11.45 0.35
C PRO A 8 5.13 -11.38 -1.16
N ALA A 9 5.79 -12.38 -1.75
CA ALA A 9 5.80 -12.52 -3.20
C ALA A 9 4.39 -12.75 -3.76
N GLY A 10 4.15 -12.25 -4.95
CA GLY A 10 2.89 -12.38 -5.67
C GLY A 10 2.47 -11.09 -6.36
N LYS A 11 1.29 -11.15 -6.96
CA LYS A 11 0.70 -10.03 -7.68
C LYS A 11 -0.26 -9.26 -6.78
N TYR A 12 -0.22 -7.94 -6.88
CA TYR A 12 -0.99 -7.01 -6.06
C TYR A 12 -1.72 -6.01 -6.94
N TRP A 13 -3.00 -5.81 -6.67
CA TRP A 13 -3.81 -4.76 -7.27
C TRP A 13 -3.49 -3.42 -6.61
N ILE A 14 -3.25 -2.39 -7.44
CA ILE A 14 -3.11 -1.01 -6.98
C ILE A 14 -4.50 -0.39 -6.94
N VAL A 15 -5.06 -0.20 -5.75
CA VAL A 15 -6.41 0.33 -5.57
C VAL A 15 -6.40 1.60 -4.73
N ASP A 16 -7.48 2.36 -4.82
CA ASP A 16 -7.71 3.48 -3.91
C ASP A 16 -7.69 3.01 -2.46
N ARG A 17 -6.95 3.75 -1.63
CA ARG A 17 -7.00 3.55 -0.17
C ARG A 17 -8.39 3.78 0.42
N ARG A 18 -9.27 4.53 -0.28
CA ARG A 18 -10.60 4.98 0.17
C ARG A 18 -11.64 3.86 0.37
N THR A 19 -11.28 2.59 0.30
CA THR A 19 -12.20 1.46 0.44
C THR A 19 -12.61 1.13 1.89
N GLY A 20 -12.75 2.16 2.75
CA GLY A 20 -13.20 2.06 4.14
C GLY A 20 -14.08 3.24 4.60
N GLY A 21 -14.93 3.04 5.61
CA GLY A 21 -15.90 4.03 6.09
C GLY A 21 -15.30 5.32 6.68
N ILE A 22 -16.07 6.40 6.65
CA ILE A 22 -15.68 7.80 6.98
C ILE A 22 -14.88 7.94 8.29
N ARG A 23 -15.18 7.15 9.34
CA ARG A 23 -14.48 7.21 10.64
C ARG A 23 -13.00 6.79 10.56
N SER A 24 -12.68 5.81 9.71
CA SER A 24 -11.29 5.37 9.48
C SER A 24 -10.48 6.43 8.69
N GLN A 25 -11.16 7.21 7.86
CA GLN A 25 -10.56 8.29 7.08
C GLN A 25 -10.18 9.48 7.97
N ALA A 26 -10.99 9.81 8.97
CA ALA A 26 -10.71 10.86 9.96
C ALA A 26 -9.52 10.49 10.87
N GLN A 27 -9.43 9.23 11.29
CA GLN A 27 -8.32 8.76 12.14
C GLN A 27 -6.98 8.71 11.38
N ALA A 28 -7.04 8.40 10.09
CA ALA A 28 -5.90 8.48 9.18
C ALA A 28 -5.39 9.91 8.95
N TRP A 29 -6.30 10.87 8.84
CA TRP A 29 -6.01 12.30 8.74
C TRP A 29 -5.37 12.85 10.01
N LEU A 30 -5.84 12.45 11.19
CA LEU A 30 -5.26 12.87 12.47
C LEU A 30 -3.84 12.31 12.68
N ALA A 31 -3.56 11.10 12.19
CA ALA A 31 -2.21 10.54 12.17
C ALA A 31 -1.27 11.25 11.17
N ASP A 32 -1.83 11.75 10.05
CA ASP A 32 -1.08 12.55 9.06
C ASP A 32 -0.61 13.89 9.63
N GLU A 33 -1.45 14.57 10.41
CA GLU A 33 -1.09 15.83 11.10
C GLU A 33 0.05 15.64 12.11
N TRP A 34 0.06 14.52 12.85
CA TRP A 34 1.10 14.24 13.85
C TRP A 34 2.46 13.93 13.20
N ASN A 35 2.47 13.22 12.05
CA ASN A 35 3.69 12.89 11.32
C ASN A 35 4.32 14.11 10.61
N ALA A 36 3.50 15.07 10.17
CA ALA A 36 3.98 16.33 9.59
C ALA A 36 4.78 17.18 10.59
N PHE A 37 4.55 17.01 11.90
CA PHE A 37 5.24 17.76 12.95
C PHE A 37 6.66 17.25 13.28
N ARG A 38 7.06 16.07 12.76
CA ARG A 38 8.36 15.43 13.06
C ARG A 38 9.29 15.19 11.86
N GLY A 39 8.91 15.58 10.63
CA GLY A 39 9.73 15.32 9.43
C GLY A 39 9.15 15.88 8.13
N LYS A 40 9.59 15.35 6.97
CA LYS A 40 9.05 15.73 5.66
C LYS A 40 7.58 15.28 5.56
N PRO A 41 6.61 16.19 5.29
CA PRO A 41 5.21 15.83 5.28
C PRO A 41 4.89 14.84 4.15
N THR A 42 4.24 13.74 4.51
CA THR A 42 3.61 12.79 3.59
C THR A 42 2.14 12.68 3.96
N TYR A 43 1.25 12.67 2.97
CA TYR A 43 -0.19 12.63 3.23
C TYR A 43 -0.72 11.24 2.89
N HIS A 44 -1.27 10.50 3.86
CA HIS A 44 -1.79 9.15 3.66
C HIS A 44 -2.97 9.12 2.67
N VAL A 45 -3.62 10.25 2.39
CA VAL A 45 -4.64 10.36 1.33
C VAL A 45 -4.05 10.16 -0.08
N GLU A 46 -2.75 10.37 -0.26
CA GLU A 46 -2.07 10.20 -1.54
C GLU A 46 -1.70 8.74 -1.82
N TRP A 47 -1.70 7.89 -0.79
CA TRP A 47 -1.20 6.51 -0.85
C TRP A 47 -2.19 5.57 -1.54
N PHE A 48 -1.65 4.55 -2.21
CA PHE A 48 -2.47 3.45 -2.73
C PHE A 48 -2.45 2.26 -1.78
N ALA A 49 -3.53 1.49 -1.78
CA ALA A 49 -3.56 0.18 -1.15
C ALA A 49 -3.09 -0.90 -2.15
N LEU A 50 -2.41 -1.92 -1.62
CA LEU A 50 -1.92 -3.06 -2.37
C LEU A 50 -2.64 -4.32 -1.89
N TYR A 51 -3.64 -4.76 -2.65
CA TYR A 51 -4.44 -5.95 -2.32
C TYR A 51 -3.93 -7.15 -3.10
N ARG A 52 -3.60 -8.23 -2.41
CA ARG A 52 -2.98 -9.40 -3.03
C ARG A 52 -4.01 -10.13 -3.91
N GLU A 53 -3.56 -10.64 -5.03
CA GLU A 53 -4.33 -11.57 -5.85
C GLU A 53 -4.18 -13.00 -5.29
N ASP A 54 -4.86 -13.30 -4.18
CA ASP A 54 -4.80 -14.61 -3.50
C ASP A 54 -6.19 -15.29 -3.37
N GLY A 55 -7.14 -14.85 -4.18
CA GLY A 55 -8.53 -15.33 -4.16
C GLY A 55 -9.47 -14.47 -3.29
N SER A 56 -8.93 -13.64 -2.39
CA SER A 56 -9.69 -12.63 -1.64
C SER A 56 -9.03 -11.26 -1.81
N ILE A 57 -9.68 -10.37 -2.58
CA ILE A 57 -9.12 -9.05 -2.87
C ILE A 57 -9.48 -8.08 -1.74
N ASP A 58 -8.70 -8.10 -0.68
CA ASP A 58 -8.88 -7.26 0.50
C ASP A 58 -7.55 -6.77 1.10
N ASP A 59 -7.62 -6.07 2.23
CA ASP A 59 -6.47 -5.42 2.87
C ASP A 59 -5.60 -6.36 3.72
N PHE A 60 -5.85 -7.67 3.68
CA PHE A 60 -5.05 -8.67 4.35
C PHE A 60 -4.79 -9.90 3.48
N THR A 61 -3.84 -10.71 3.92
CA THR A 61 -3.49 -11.98 3.28
C THR A 61 -2.92 -12.92 4.34
N TRP A 62 -2.99 -14.21 4.08
CA TRP A 62 -2.42 -15.23 4.94
C TRP A 62 -1.21 -15.87 4.28
N VAL A 63 -0.09 -15.89 4.99
CA VAL A 63 1.15 -16.53 4.54
C VAL A 63 1.63 -17.43 5.64
N ASN A 64 1.69 -18.74 5.39
CA ASN A 64 2.12 -19.76 6.36
C ASN A 64 1.40 -19.62 7.73
N GLY A 65 0.09 -19.41 7.71
CA GLY A 65 -0.72 -19.23 8.92
C GLY A 65 -0.61 -17.86 9.61
N VAL A 66 0.18 -16.93 9.07
CA VAL A 66 0.34 -15.58 9.62
C VAL A 66 -0.50 -14.57 8.83
N LYS A 67 -1.36 -13.81 9.52
CA LYS A 67 -2.14 -12.72 8.93
C LYS A 67 -1.26 -11.47 8.73
N ARG A 68 -1.13 -11.06 7.47
CA ARG A 68 -0.35 -9.90 7.02
C ARG A 68 -1.27 -8.96 6.24
N GLY A 69 -0.90 -7.70 6.04
CA GLY A 69 -1.81 -6.77 5.37
C GLY A 69 -1.51 -5.31 5.65
N HIS A 70 -2.44 -4.44 5.25
CA HIS A 70 -2.29 -2.98 5.24
C HIS A 70 -1.11 -2.52 4.38
N PHE A 71 -0.80 -3.26 3.32
CA PHE A 71 0.29 -2.94 2.41
C PHE A 71 -0.05 -1.72 1.56
N ARG A 72 0.90 -0.80 1.43
CA ARG A 72 0.71 0.47 0.72
C ARG A 72 1.83 0.69 -0.29
N LEU A 73 1.51 1.46 -1.33
CA LEU A 73 2.49 2.16 -2.14
C LEU A 73 2.51 3.63 -1.69
N HIS A 74 3.64 4.09 -1.14
CA HIS A 74 3.73 5.42 -0.54
C HIS A 74 5.16 5.99 -0.55
N PRO A 75 5.34 7.31 -0.39
CA PRO A 75 6.67 7.88 -0.20
C PRO A 75 7.16 7.63 1.23
N ALA A 76 8.48 7.62 1.41
CA ALA A 76 9.09 7.61 2.73
C ALA A 76 8.68 8.86 3.52
N GLY A 77 8.14 8.66 4.73
CA GLY A 77 7.93 9.71 5.72
C GLY A 77 9.20 9.96 6.55
N GLY A 78 9.07 10.71 7.66
CA GLY A 78 10.20 11.10 8.53
C GLY A 78 11.10 9.93 8.97
N ASP A 79 10.52 8.79 9.34
CA ASP A 79 11.28 7.63 9.84
C ASP A 79 11.67 6.62 8.75
N GLY A 80 11.22 6.80 7.50
CA GLY A 80 11.56 5.92 6.37
C GLY A 80 11.15 4.43 6.51
N VAL A 81 10.39 4.07 7.55
CA VAL A 81 10.04 2.67 7.83
C VAL A 81 8.89 2.20 6.93
N SER A 82 9.10 1.11 6.18
CA SER A 82 8.07 0.55 5.29
C SER A 82 7.11 -0.41 5.99
N LEU A 83 7.54 -1.12 7.05
CA LEU A 83 6.76 -2.16 7.76
C LEU A 83 6.10 -3.20 6.82
N GLY A 84 6.72 -3.44 5.67
CA GLY A 84 6.21 -4.34 4.62
C GLY A 84 5.47 -3.63 3.49
N CYS A 85 5.37 -2.30 3.46
CA CYS A 85 4.90 -1.53 2.31
C CYS A 85 5.96 -1.43 1.21
N ILE A 86 5.53 -1.03 0.01
CA ILE A 86 6.43 -0.59 -1.06
C ILE A 86 6.62 0.91 -0.89
N THR A 87 7.80 1.32 -0.46
CA THR A 87 8.10 2.70 -0.08
C THR A 87 9.11 3.32 -1.04
N LEU A 88 8.76 4.47 -1.62
CA LEU A 88 9.67 5.24 -2.47
C LEU A 88 10.47 6.24 -1.62
N PRO A 89 11.81 6.24 -1.65
CA PRO A 89 12.62 7.17 -0.86
C PRO A 89 12.35 8.65 -1.19
N SER A 90 12.04 8.93 -2.46
CA SER A 90 11.78 10.26 -2.98
C SER A 90 10.28 10.51 -3.13
N ARG A 91 9.78 11.54 -2.42
CA ARG A 91 8.38 11.99 -2.58
C ARG A 91 8.09 12.44 -4.01
N THR A 92 9.05 13.08 -4.68
CA THR A 92 8.90 13.52 -6.07
C THR A 92 8.70 12.35 -7.01
N ASP A 93 9.48 11.26 -6.83
CA ASP A 93 9.33 10.07 -7.67
C ASP A 93 8.03 9.33 -7.38
N PHE A 94 7.63 9.28 -6.11
CA PHE A 94 6.28 8.81 -5.75
C PHE A 94 5.19 9.60 -6.45
N LEU A 95 5.26 10.94 -6.45
CA LEU A 95 4.25 11.77 -7.11
C LEU A 95 4.21 11.56 -8.63
N ARG A 96 5.36 11.32 -9.27
CA ARG A 96 5.42 10.96 -10.70
C ARG A 96 4.65 9.66 -10.97
N ILE A 97 4.95 8.58 -10.22
CA ILE A 97 4.25 7.30 -10.36
C ILE A 97 2.77 7.44 -10.04
N ARG A 98 2.42 8.13 -8.94
CA ARG A 98 1.04 8.38 -8.54
C ARG A 98 0.25 9.08 -9.65
N ASN A 99 0.80 10.13 -10.22
CA ASN A 99 0.13 10.85 -11.30
C ASN A 99 -0.06 9.95 -12.51
N SER A 100 0.94 9.16 -12.91
CA SER A 100 0.79 8.20 -14.02
C SER A 100 -0.31 7.16 -13.74
N LEU A 101 -0.40 6.63 -12.52
CA LEU A 101 -1.44 5.67 -12.13
C LEU A 101 -2.84 6.31 -12.17
N LEU A 102 -3.01 7.52 -11.63
CA LEU A 102 -4.30 8.22 -11.59
C LEU A 102 -4.83 8.61 -12.98
N HIS A 103 -3.94 8.76 -13.97
CA HIS A 103 -4.33 9.05 -15.37
C HIS A 103 -4.55 7.77 -16.20
N THR A 104 -4.42 6.59 -15.60
CA THR A 104 -4.67 5.33 -16.28
C THR A 104 -6.16 4.98 -16.21
N MET A 105 -6.71 4.40 -17.28
CA MET A 105 -8.04 3.78 -17.20
C MET A 105 -8.00 2.64 -16.19
N THR A 106 -8.88 2.70 -15.19
CA THR A 106 -8.93 1.62 -14.20
C THR A 106 -9.37 0.30 -14.84
N ILE A 107 -9.18 -0.80 -14.14
CA ILE A 107 -9.64 -2.15 -14.51
C ILE A 107 -10.33 -2.84 -13.32
N PRO A 108 -11.24 -3.81 -13.55
CA PRO A 108 -11.80 -4.58 -12.45
C PRO A 108 -10.70 -5.36 -11.71
N ALA A 109 -10.67 -5.27 -10.38
CA ALA A 109 -9.74 -6.04 -9.56
C ALA A 109 -10.34 -7.43 -9.27
N GLY A 110 -10.22 -8.35 -10.23
CA GLY A 110 -10.89 -9.65 -10.18
C GLY A 110 -12.42 -9.49 -10.01
N ASN A 111 -13.02 -10.34 -9.17
CA ASN A 111 -14.46 -10.32 -8.89
C ASN A 111 -14.84 -9.52 -7.63
N SER A 112 -13.96 -8.62 -7.18
CA SER A 112 -14.12 -7.91 -5.90
C SER A 112 -15.11 -6.74 -5.91
N GLY A 113 -15.53 -6.30 -7.10
CA GLY A 113 -16.26 -5.04 -7.27
C GLY A 113 -15.37 -3.78 -7.16
N LEU A 114 -14.07 -3.94 -6.87
CA LEU A 114 -13.12 -2.84 -6.83
C LEU A 114 -12.56 -2.50 -8.21
N ARG A 115 -12.10 -1.25 -8.33
CA ARG A 115 -11.39 -0.72 -9.50
C ARG A 115 -9.91 -0.55 -9.13
N ALA A 116 -9.01 -1.09 -9.95
CA ALA A 116 -7.57 -0.94 -9.80
C ALA A 116 -6.98 -0.05 -10.90
N TYR A 117 -5.92 0.68 -10.56
CA TYR A 117 -5.12 1.47 -11.50
C TYR A 117 -4.11 0.63 -12.28
N GLY A 118 -3.89 -0.61 -11.83
CA GLY A 118 -2.92 -1.54 -12.40
C GLY A 118 -2.52 -2.58 -11.37
N THR A 119 -1.40 -3.27 -11.63
CA THR A 119 -0.87 -4.30 -10.75
C THR A 119 0.63 -4.13 -10.53
N ILE A 120 1.11 -4.55 -9.36
CA ILE A 120 2.54 -4.71 -9.05
C ILE A 120 2.80 -6.20 -8.82
N GLU A 121 3.86 -6.71 -9.43
CA GLU A 121 4.37 -8.05 -9.14
C GLU A 121 5.57 -7.95 -8.19
N VAL A 122 5.48 -8.64 -7.06
CA VAL A 122 6.57 -8.76 -6.09
C VAL A 122 7.22 -10.12 -6.29
N ILE A 123 8.49 -10.11 -6.67
CA ILE A 123 9.30 -11.31 -6.86
C ILE A 123 10.37 -11.32 -5.77
N THR A 124 10.50 -12.45 -5.08
CA THR A 124 11.55 -12.66 -4.06
C THR A 124 12.58 -13.64 -4.59
N HIS A 125 13.86 -13.27 -4.53
CA HIS A 125 14.97 -14.16 -4.86
C HIS A 125 15.52 -14.77 -3.56
N GLY A 126 15.19 -16.04 -3.31
CA GLY A 126 15.57 -16.77 -2.09
C GLY A 126 14.49 -16.69 -0.99
N ASN A 127 14.12 -17.84 -0.43
CA ASN A 127 13.11 -17.96 0.64
C ASN A 127 13.72 -17.93 2.06
N THR A 128 15.01 -17.61 2.18
CA THR A 128 15.74 -17.67 3.44
C THR A 128 16.15 -16.27 3.86
N CYS A 129 15.47 -15.72 4.87
CA CYS A 129 16.17 -14.85 5.81
C CYS A 129 17.12 -15.76 6.63
N PRO A 130 18.40 -15.39 6.84
CA PRO A 130 19.23 -16.00 7.87
C PRO A 130 18.61 -15.86 9.27
#